data_AF-A0A0J6FA67-F1
#
_entry.id   AF-A0A0J6FA67-F1
#
_cell.length_a   1.000
_cell.length_b   1.000
_cell.length_c   1.000
_cell.angle_alpha   90.00
_cell.angle_beta   90.00
_cell.angle_gamma   90.00
#
_symmetry.space_group_name_H-M   'P 1'
#
loop_
_entity.id
_entity.type
_entity.pdbx_description
1 polymer ?
#
loop_
_entity_poly.entity_id
_entity_poly.type
_entity_poly.pdbx_seq_one_letter_code
_entity_poly.pdbx_strand_id
1 'polypeptide(L)'
;MTDNLQGAMVVGLIIIGVITVGTKTTIDRSLIDSSGYLNASLLGWQLIYILPVAILTNDFFLSNFWLRTFASKTDRDLRIGVSIASFTVLCILVLVGCTGLLAAWSGAWPGDPPQSGSIAFFLLLERLPSWVVGIVLVMTVVLSTAAFDSLQSAMVSTASNDLFRNKLPLIYIRVGVVLCIIPVVVVALKSPSVLQIFLISDLVSASAIPVLILGLWDKCYFWKGFEVIAGGLGGILSVFIFGTIYYGSAYEGGRLILLENGLYAEDWSAFGAFVAAPVGGFIFALIAFGSRIAYQFVIAKIQGRRFDAFDKPIKLVRRSSEERVFRPQVPGLDEENGKPGDTPTAVVEGREAKWWKLW
;
A
#
# COMPACT_ATOMS: atom_id res chain seq x y z
N MET A 1 8.73 -14.66 -15.37
CA MET A 1 7.90 -15.52 -16.26
C MET A 1 6.80 -16.25 -15.50
N THR A 2 7.07 -16.74 -14.28
CA THR A 2 6.08 -17.30 -13.35
C THR A 2 4.89 -16.37 -13.11
N ASP A 3 5.16 -15.07 -12.88
CA ASP A 3 4.12 -14.10 -12.52
C ASP A 3 3.12 -13.83 -13.64
N ASN A 4 3.58 -13.82 -14.91
CA ASN A 4 2.73 -13.65 -16.07
C ASN A 4 1.84 -14.89 -16.30
N LEU A 5 2.40 -16.08 -16.09
CA LEU A 5 1.65 -17.33 -16.20
C LEU A 5 0.59 -17.43 -15.09
N GLN A 6 0.97 -17.10 -13.85
CA GLN A 6 0.04 -17.05 -12.72
C GLN A 6 -1.06 -16.01 -12.95
N GLY A 7 -0.72 -14.81 -13.43
CA GLY A 7 -1.69 -13.78 -13.77
C GLY A 7 -2.68 -14.24 -14.85
N ALA A 8 -2.18 -14.85 -15.93
CA ALA A 8 -3.03 -15.39 -17.00
C ALA A 8 -3.94 -16.53 -16.51
N MET A 9 -3.41 -17.44 -15.67
CA MET A 9 -4.19 -18.52 -15.05
C MET A 9 -5.30 -17.97 -14.15
N VAL A 10 -5.00 -16.97 -13.32
CA VAL A 10 -5.99 -16.34 -12.43
C VAL A 10 -7.10 -15.68 -13.24
N VAL A 11 -6.77 -14.94 -14.30
CA VAL A 11 -7.79 -14.34 -15.18
C VAL A 11 -8.69 -15.40 -15.81
N GLY A 12 -8.10 -16.48 -16.34
CA GLY A 12 -8.86 -17.59 -16.91
C GLY A 12 -9.79 -18.28 -15.90
N LEU A 13 -9.30 -18.52 -14.68
CA LEU A 13 -10.06 -19.13 -13.60
C LEU A 13 -11.20 -18.24 -13.11
N ILE A 14 -10.99 -16.91 -13.05
CA ILE A 14 -12.03 -15.95 -12.69
C ILE A 14 -13.15 -15.93 -13.74
N ILE A 15 -12.81 -15.90 -15.03
CA ILE A 15 -13.81 -15.93 -16.11
C ILE A 15 -14.67 -17.19 -16.01
N ILE A 16 -14.04 -18.36 -15.82
CA ILE A 16 -14.75 -19.63 -15.65
C ILE A 16 -15.63 -19.60 -14.39
N GLY A 17 -15.10 -19.12 -13.26
CA GLY A 17 -15.84 -18.99 -12.02
C GLY A 17 -17.08 -18.11 -12.16
N VAL A 18 -16.94 -16.95 -12.81
CA VAL A 18 -18.03 -15.98 -13.02
C VAL A 18 -19.13 -16.55 -13.93
N ILE A 19 -18.75 -17.15 -15.06
CA ILE A 19 -19.70 -17.80 -15.98
C ILE A 19 -20.45 -18.92 -15.24
N THR A 20 -19.74 -19.68 -14.42
CA THR A 20 -20.32 -20.82 -13.72
C THR A 20 -21.27 -20.40 -12.60
N VAL A 21 -20.88 -19.41 -11.79
CA VAL A 21 -21.77 -18.83 -10.77
C VAL A 21 -22.99 -18.19 -11.44
N GLY A 22 -22.80 -17.42 -12.52
CA GLY A 22 -23.92 -16.76 -13.22
C GLY A 22 -24.89 -17.74 -13.90
N THR A 23 -24.43 -18.91 -14.34
CA THR A 23 -25.29 -19.90 -15.02
C THR A 23 -25.92 -20.92 -14.08
N LYS A 24 -25.35 -21.14 -12.89
CA LYS A 24 -25.82 -22.15 -11.93
C LYS A 24 -26.50 -21.59 -10.70
N THR A 25 -26.36 -20.30 -10.40
CA THR A 25 -27.02 -19.68 -9.25
C THR A 25 -28.48 -19.39 -9.57
N THR A 26 -29.39 -20.14 -8.96
CA THR A 26 -30.82 -19.82 -8.97
C THR A 26 -31.09 -18.71 -7.97
N ILE A 27 -31.45 -17.53 -8.47
CA ILE A 27 -31.76 -16.35 -7.64
C ILE A 27 -33.22 -16.42 -7.23
N ASP A 28 -33.48 -16.36 -5.92
CA ASP A 28 -34.84 -16.18 -5.42
C ASP A 28 -35.18 -14.68 -5.41
N ARG A 29 -36.11 -14.26 -6.28
CA ARG A 29 -36.49 -12.86 -6.42
C ARG A 29 -37.22 -12.31 -5.19
N SER A 30 -37.79 -13.16 -4.34
CA SER A 30 -38.47 -12.74 -3.12
C SER A 30 -37.48 -12.26 -2.05
N LEU A 31 -36.26 -12.82 -2.02
CA LEU A 31 -35.19 -12.44 -1.11
C LEU A 31 -34.50 -11.12 -1.52
N ILE A 32 -34.67 -10.67 -2.76
CA ILE A 32 -34.08 -9.41 -3.24
C ILE A 32 -34.75 -8.23 -2.52
N ASP A 33 -36.08 -8.18 -2.50
CA ASP A 33 -36.84 -7.10 -1.85
C ASP A 33 -36.76 -7.18 -0.31
N SER A 34 -36.71 -8.38 0.26
CA SER A 34 -36.64 -8.55 1.73
C SER A 34 -35.26 -8.31 2.32
N SER A 35 -34.20 -8.39 1.52
CA SER A 35 -32.81 -8.27 2.01
C SER A 35 -32.40 -6.85 2.39
N GLY A 36 -33.07 -5.82 1.84
CA GLY A 36 -32.76 -4.43 2.13
C GLY A 36 -31.38 -3.93 1.66
N TYR A 37 -30.56 -4.76 1.00
CA TYR A 37 -29.20 -4.39 0.54
C TYR A 37 -29.16 -3.34 -0.57
N LEU A 38 -30.30 -3.11 -1.22
CA LEU A 38 -30.47 -2.05 -2.23
C LEU A 38 -30.78 -0.69 -1.59
N ASN A 39 -31.07 -0.65 -0.28
CA ASN A 39 -31.33 0.60 0.44
C ASN A 39 -30.01 1.23 0.90
N ALA A 40 -30.00 2.57 0.96
CA ALA A 40 -28.86 3.30 1.50
C ALA A 40 -28.64 2.94 2.98
N SER A 41 -27.44 2.46 3.31
CA SER A 41 -27.03 2.19 4.68
C SER A 41 -25.96 3.18 5.12
N LEU A 42 -26.02 3.62 6.38
CA LEU A 42 -25.02 4.50 6.98
C LEU A 42 -23.64 3.83 6.97
N LEU A 43 -23.60 2.53 7.27
CA LEU A 43 -22.41 1.69 7.16
C LEU A 43 -21.86 1.67 5.71
N GLY A 44 -22.71 1.57 4.69
CA GLY A 44 -22.30 1.60 3.29
C GLY A 44 -21.58 2.91 2.93
N TRP A 45 -22.10 4.05 3.38
CA TRP A 45 -21.45 5.35 3.17
C TRP A 45 -20.11 5.48 3.90
N GLN A 46 -20.02 4.96 5.13
CA GLN A 46 -18.75 4.93 5.87
C GLN A 46 -17.72 4.04 5.14
N LEU A 47 -18.12 2.88 4.64
CA LEU A 47 -17.25 1.96 3.90
C LEU A 47 -16.76 2.55 2.57
N ILE A 48 -17.60 3.32 1.87
CA ILE A 48 -17.21 4.06 0.65
C ILE A 48 -16.07 5.04 0.93
N TYR A 49 -15.94 5.56 2.15
CA TYR A 49 -14.80 6.39 2.54
C TYR A 49 -13.63 5.56 3.07
N ILE A 50 -13.89 4.66 4.02
CA ILE A 50 -12.86 3.90 4.73
C ILE A 50 -12.06 3.04 3.75
N LEU A 51 -12.72 2.27 2.89
CA LEU A 51 -12.04 1.30 2.03
C LEU A 51 -11.10 1.97 1.01
N PRO A 52 -11.50 3.02 0.27
CA PRO A 52 -10.55 3.70 -0.61
C PRO A 52 -9.37 4.33 0.13
N VAL A 53 -9.58 4.94 1.30
CA VAL A 53 -8.48 5.53 2.08
C VAL A 53 -7.54 4.44 2.59
N ALA A 54 -8.09 3.35 3.14
CA ALA A 54 -7.36 2.19 3.62
C ALA A 54 -6.51 1.58 2.49
N ILE A 55 -7.14 1.21 1.39
CA ILE A 55 -6.47 0.55 0.24
C ILE A 55 -5.45 1.49 -0.39
N LEU A 56 -5.80 2.75 -0.65
CA LEU A 56 -4.87 3.70 -1.27
C LEU A 56 -3.62 3.89 -0.40
N THR A 57 -3.81 4.12 0.90
CA THR A 57 -2.66 4.34 1.80
C THR A 57 -1.85 3.05 1.97
N ASN A 58 -2.48 1.89 2.05
CA ASN A 58 -1.79 0.61 2.11
C ASN A 58 -0.96 0.33 0.83
N ASP A 59 -1.54 0.56 -0.36
CA ASP A 59 -0.86 0.40 -1.64
C ASP A 59 0.37 1.31 -1.77
N PHE A 60 0.31 2.53 -1.21
CA PHE A 60 1.45 3.43 -1.12
C PHE A 60 2.51 2.98 -0.10
N PHE A 61 2.10 2.26 0.95
CA PHE A 61 2.98 1.78 2.03
C PHE A 61 3.76 0.53 1.64
N LEU A 62 3.15 -0.38 0.87
CA LEU A 62 3.77 -1.65 0.52
C LEU A 62 4.85 -1.50 -0.56
N SER A 63 6.09 -1.90 -0.22
CA SER A 63 7.25 -1.82 -1.12
C SER A 63 7.13 -2.66 -2.39
N ASN A 64 6.34 -3.74 -2.38
CA ASN A 64 6.17 -4.64 -3.53
C ASN A 64 5.63 -3.92 -4.78
N PHE A 65 4.73 -2.94 -4.59
CA PHE A 65 4.16 -2.17 -5.70
C PHE A 65 5.19 -1.21 -6.28
N TRP A 66 5.98 -0.56 -5.41
CA TRP A 66 7.05 0.35 -5.83
C TRP A 66 8.13 -0.34 -6.65
N LEU A 67 8.54 -1.55 -6.24
CA LEU A 67 9.50 -2.36 -7.01
C LEU A 67 9.01 -2.62 -8.43
N ARG A 68 7.70 -2.85 -8.62
CA ARG A 68 7.10 -3.03 -9.95
C ARG A 68 7.03 -1.73 -10.74
N THR A 69 6.71 -0.61 -10.09
CA THR A 69 6.67 0.69 -10.78
C THR A 69 8.05 1.15 -11.25
N PHE A 70 9.10 0.93 -10.45
CA PHE A 70 10.48 1.32 -10.79
C PHE A 70 11.16 0.35 -11.76
N ALA A 71 10.69 -0.90 -11.85
CA ALA A 71 11.15 -1.83 -12.87
C ALA A 71 10.57 -1.56 -14.27
N SER A 72 9.66 -0.59 -14.41
CA SER A 72 9.06 -0.24 -15.70
C SER A 72 10.07 0.44 -16.62
N LYS A 73 10.02 0.11 -17.92
CA LYS A 73 10.99 0.60 -18.92
C LYS A 73 10.80 2.08 -19.24
N THR A 74 9.56 2.56 -19.26
CA THR A 74 9.22 3.95 -19.57
C THR A 74 7.98 4.41 -18.81
N ASP A 75 7.86 5.72 -18.58
CA ASP A 75 6.65 6.34 -17.99
C ASP A 75 5.37 6.03 -18.77
N ARG A 76 5.48 5.88 -20.10
CA ARG A 76 4.34 5.55 -20.95
C ARG A 76 3.86 4.12 -20.69
N ASP A 77 4.80 3.18 -20.63
CA ASP A 77 4.50 1.77 -20.36
C ASP A 77 3.91 1.62 -18.95
N LEU A 78 4.42 2.37 -17.98
CA LEU A 78 3.90 2.40 -16.62
C LEU A 78 2.43 2.85 -16.58
N ARG A 79 2.10 3.97 -17.23
CA ARG A 79 0.72 4.49 -17.25
C ARG A 79 -0.26 3.53 -17.92
N ILE A 80 0.15 2.91 -19.02
CA ILE A 80 -0.67 1.92 -19.72
C ILE A 80 -0.86 0.69 -18.83
N GLY A 81 0.23 0.17 -18.25
CA GLY A 81 0.19 -0.99 -17.36
C GLY A 81 -0.72 -0.78 -16.14
N VAL A 82 -0.56 0.36 -15.46
CA VAL A 82 -1.42 0.73 -14.32
C VAL A 82 -2.88 0.88 -14.75
N SER A 83 -3.16 1.51 -15.90
CA SER A 83 -4.54 1.72 -16.35
C SER A 83 -5.25 0.39 -16.67
N ILE A 84 -4.56 -0.53 -17.34
CA ILE A 84 -5.08 -1.88 -17.64
C ILE A 84 -5.28 -2.68 -16.35
N ALA A 85 -4.31 -2.61 -15.43
CA ALA A 85 -4.40 -3.27 -14.13
C ALA A 85 -5.61 -2.75 -13.33
N SER A 86 -5.76 -1.44 -13.19
CA SER A 86 -6.89 -0.83 -12.48
C SER A 86 -8.24 -1.23 -13.08
N PHE A 87 -8.38 -1.24 -14.41
CA PHE A 87 -9.62 -1.68 -15.06
C PHE A 87 -9.90 -3.17 -14.80
N THR A 88 -8.88 -4.02 -14.92
CA THR A 88 -9.03 -5.46 -14.68
C THR A 88 -9.41 -5.76 -13.24
N VAL A 89 -8.74 -5.10 -12.29
CA VAL A 89 -9.03 -5.20 -10.85
C VAL A 89 -10.45 -4.73 -10.55
N LEU A 90 -10.88 -3.60 -11.12
CA LEU A 90 -12.26 -3.11 -11.00
C LEU A 90 -13.28 -4.17 -11.47
N CYS A 91 -13.08 -4.75 -12.66
CA CYS A 91 -13.96 -5.81 -13.16
C CYS A 91 -14.00 -7.00 -12.20
N ILE A 92 -12.85 -7.47 -11.72
CA ILE A 92 -12.77 -8.60 -10.79
C ILE A 92 -13.47 -8.29 -9.46
N LEU A 93 -13.24 -7.11 -8.87
CA LEU A 93 -13.87 -6.70 -7.61
C LEU A 93 -15.38 -6.58 -7.75
N VAL A 94 -15.89 -6.03 -8.85
CA VAL A 94 -17.34 -5.99 -9.11
C VAL A 94 -17.91 -7.40 -9.21
N LEU A 95 -17.25 -8.28 -9.96
CA LEU A 95 -17.73 -9.66 -10.16
C LEU A 95 -17.73 -10.44 -8.84
N VAL A 96 -16.61 -10.45 -8.11
CA VAL A 96 -16.48 -11.13 -6.82
C VAL A 96 -17.40 -10.50 -5.77
N GLY A 97 -17.49 -9.17 -5.71
CA GLY A 97 -18.38 -8.46 -4.79
C GLY A 97 -19.86 -8.79 -5.03
N CYS A 98 -20.29 -8.85 -6.28
CA CYS A 98 -21.66 -9.26 -6.63
C CYS A 98 -21.96 -10.71 -6.21
N THR A 99 -20.97 -11.61 -6.14
CA THR A 99 -21.21 -12.99 -5.66
C THR A 99 -21.63 -13.05 -4.19
N GLY A 100 -21.20 -12.10 -3.36
CA GLY A 100 -21.65 -11.99 -1.96
C GLY A 100 -23.14 -11.63 -1.86
N LEU A 101 -23.60 -10.71 -2.71
CA LEU A 101 -25.03 -10.36 -2.82
C LEU A 101 -25.85 -11.56 -3.33
N LEU A 102 -25.33 -12.28 -4.33
CA LEU A 102 -25.96 -13.49 -4.85
C LEU A 102 -26.01 -14.62 -3.80
N ALA A 103 -25.03 -14.74 -2.92
CA ALA A 103 -25.05 -15.69 -1.80
C ALA A 103 -26.18 -15.40 -0.81
N ALA A 104 -26.42 -14.12 -0.51
CA ALA A 104 -27.53 -13.71 0.34
C ALA A 104 -28.89 -13.91 -0.36
N TRP A 105 -29.01 -13.53 -1.63
CA TRP A 105 -30.26 -13.66 -2.41
C TRP A 105 -30.58 -15.09 -2.88
N SER A 106 -29.64 -16.02 -2.76
CA SER A 106 -29.89 -17.45 -2.97
C SER A 106 -30.25 -18.19 -1.67
N GLY A 107 -30.34 -17.48 -0.54
CA GLY A 107 -30.59 -18.07 0.78
C GLY A 107 -29.45 -18.98 1.26
N ALA A 108 -28.23 -18.81 0.74
CA ALA A 108 -27.03 -19.51 1.22
C ALA A 108 -26.42 -18.84 2.46
N TRP A 109 -26.71 -17.54 2.66
CA TRP A 109 -26.29 -16.74 3.81
C TRP A 109 -27.52 -16.07 4.45
N PRO A 110 -27.64 -15.94 5.80
CA PRO A 110 -26.60 -16.14 6.82
C PRO A 110 -26.34 -17.58 7.27
N GLY A 111 -27.13 -18.55 6.81
CA GLY A 111 -27.08 -19.92 7.34
C GLY A 111 -27.63 -20.01 8.78
N ASP A 112 -27.66 -21.24 9.32
CA ASP A 112 -28.05 -21.51 10.70
C ASP A 112 -26.98 -22.42 11.33
N PRO A 113 -26.10 -21.93 12.24
CA PRO A 113 -26.04 -20.59 12.85
C PRO A 113 -25.48 -19.48 11.93
N PRO A 114 -25.65 -18.19 12.28
CA PRO A 114 -25.19 -17.06 11.46
C PRO A 114 -23.66 -17.08 11.29
N GLN A 115 -23.20 -17.27 10.06
CA GLN A 115 -21.77 -17.28 9.74
C GLN A 115 -21.28 -15.90 9.28
N SER A 116 -20.01 -15.60 9.54
CA SER A 116 -19.40 -14.33 9.15
C SER A 116 -19.43 -14.15 7.62
N GLY A 117 -19.61 -12.91 7.16
CA GLY A 117 -19.68 -12.60 5.73
C GLY A 117 -18.43 -13.03 4.94
N SER A 118 -17.29 -13.20 5.62
CA SER A 118 -16.05 -13.72 5.04
C SER A 118 -16.14 -15.16 4.52
N ILE A 119 -17.10 -15.96 5.02
CA ILE A 119 -17.29 -17.37 4.64
C ILE A 119 -18.45 -17.52 3.63
N ALA A 120 -19.24 -16.46 3.40
CA ALA A 120 -20.43 -16.49 2.54
C ALA A 120 -20.15 -17.01 1.11
N PHE A 121 -18.99 -16.67 0.54
CA PHE A 121 -18.57 -17.20 -0.75
C PHE A 121 -18.37 -18.72 -0.72
N PHE A 122 -17.73 -19.25 0.33
CA PHE A 122 -17.49 -20.69 0.47
C PHE A 122 -18.79 -21.47 0.74
N LEU A 123 -19.74 -20.89 1.48
CA LEU A 123 -21.08 -21.48 1.67
C LEU A 123 -21.86 -21.55 0.35
N LEU A 124 -21.72 -20.55 -0.52
CA LEU A 124 -22.30 -20.60 -1.86
C LEU A 124 -21.63 -21.67 -2.73
N LEU A 125 -20.30 -21.84 -2.61
CA LEU A 125 -19.57 -22.89 -3.34
C LEU A 125 -20.04 -24.30 -2.97
N GLU A 126 -20.40 -24.56 -1.71
CA GLU A 126 -20.88 -25.87 -1.28
C GLU A 126 -22.16 -26.31 -2.01
N ARG A 127 -22.97 -25.34 -2.48
CA ARG A 127 -24.19 -25.60 -3.26
C ARG A 127 -23.94 -25.78 -4.76
N LEU A 128 -22.71 -25.58 -5.23
CA LEU A 128 -22.35 -25.69 -6.64
C LEU A 128 -21.82 -27.10 -6.99
N PRO A 129 -21.85 -27.50 -8.27
CA PRO A 129 -21.34 -28.81 -8.69
C PRO A 129 -19.86 -28.99 -8.34
N SER A 130 -19.45 -30.23 -8.01
CA SER A 130 -18.10 -30.53 -7.51
C SER A 130 -16.96 -30.11 -8.43
N TRP A 131 -17.16 -30.11 -9.76
CA TRP A 131 -16.14 -29.63 -10.71
C TRP A 131 -15.87 -28.13 -10.58
N VAL A 132 -16.89 -27.34 -10.21
CA VAL A 132 -16.79 -25.88 -9.98
C VAL A 132 -16.00 -25.61 -8.71
N VAL A 133 -16.34 -26.34 -7.64
CA VAL A 133 -15.64 -26.27 -6.36
C VAL A 133 -14.16 -26.58 -6.55
N GLY A 134 -13.83 -27.63 -7.32
CA GLY A 134 -12.45 -27.99 -7.63
C GLY A 134 -11.67 -26.86 -8.32
N ILE A 135 -12.27 -26.21 -9.32
CA ILE A 135 -11.65 -25.08 -10.03
C ILE A 135 -11.41 -23.89 -9.08
N VAL A 136 -12.42 -23.54 -8.28
CA VAL A 136 -12.32 -22.41 -7.36
C VAL A 136 -11.29 -22.67 -6.25
N LEU A 137 -11.23 -23.89 -5.72
CA LEU A 137 -10.24 -24.26 -4.71
C LEU A 137 -8.81 -24.15 -5.26
N VAL A 138 -8.55 -24.69 -6.45
CA VAL A 138 -7.25 -24.54 -7.13
C VAL A 138 -6.93 -23.06 -7.34
N MET A 139 -7.89 -22.26 -7.78
CA MET A 139 -7.72 -20.82 -7.95
C MET A 139 -7.34 -20.13 -6.64
N THR A 140 -8.04 -20.39 -5.54
CA THR A 140 -7.77 -19.81 -4.23
C THR A 140 -6.35 -20.16 -3.78
N VAL A 141 -5.94 -21.43 -3.90
CA VAL A 141 -4.59 -21.87 -3.50
C VAL A 141 -3.51 -21.21 -4.35
N VAL A 142 -3.68 -21.16 -5.67
CA VAL A 142 -2.72 -20.50 -6.57
C VAL A 142 -2.61 -19.01 -6.28
N LEU A 143 -3.75 -18.33 -6.07
CA LEU A 143 -3.79 -16.90 -5.76
C LEU A 143 -3.11 -16.60 -4.41
N SER A 144 -3.41 -17.38 -3.37
CA SER A 144 -2.76 -17.25 -2.06
C SER A 144 -1.26 -17.49 -2.15
N THR A 145 -0.82 -18.48 -2.92
CA THR A 145 0.61 -18.78 -3.11
C THR A 145 1.33 -17.65 -3.83
N ALA A 146 0.72 -17.09 -4.89
CA ALA A 146 1.28 -15.96 -5.64
C ALA A 146 1.38 -14.68 -4.78
N ALA A 147 0.37 -14.40 -3.97
CA ALA A 147 0.40 -13.28 -3.02
C ALA A 147 1.52 -13.46 -1.98
N PHE A 148 1.65 -14.67 -1.43
CA PHE A 148 2.67 -14.98 -0.42
C PHE A 148 4.10 -14.88 -0.97
N ASP A 149 4.32 -15.31 -2.22
CA ASP A 149 5.62 -15.19 -2.91
C ASP A 149 6.02 -13.71 -3.11
N SER A 150 5.06 -12.87 -3.52
CA SER A 150 5.28 -11.43 -3.67
C SER A 150 5.65 -10.76 -2.35
N LEU A 151 4.96 -11.11 -1.25
CA LEU A 151 5.24 -10.58 0.08
C LEU A 151 6.62 -11.01 0.60
N GLN A 152 6.99 -12.28 0.43
CA GLN A 152 8.32 -12.77 0.83
C GLN A 152 9.44 -12.07 0.06
N SER A 153 9.29 -11.92 -1.26
CA SER A 153 10.27 -11.23 -2.10
C SER A 153 10.45 -9.77 -1.69
N ALA A 154 9.34 -9.09 -1.33
CA ALA A 154 9.38 -7.74 -0.80
C ALA A 154 10.10 -7.67 0.57
N MET A 155 9.79 -8.58 1.50
CA MET A 155 10.47 -8.66 2.80
C MET A 155 11.98 -8.90 2.65
N VAL A 156 12.40 -9.81 1.77
CA VAL A 156 13.82 -10.07 1.51
C VAL A 156 14.50 -8.83 0.93
N SER A 157 13.87 -8.13 -0.01
CA SER A 157 14.43 -6.92 -0.63
C SER A 157 14.57 -5.79 0.38
N THR A 158 13.52 -5.47 1.15
CA THR A 158 13.52 -4.44 2.20
C THR A 158 14.53 -4.77 3.30
N ALA A 159 14.60 -6.01 3.77
CA ALA A 159 15.59 -6.40 4.78
C ALA A 159 17.03 -6.28 4.23
N SER A 160 17.27 -6.69 2.98
CA SER A 160 18.59 -6.63 2.37
C SER A 160 19.07 -5.21 2.16
N ASN A 161 18.22 -4.37 1.56
CA ASN A 161 18.58 -3.05 1.10
C ASN A 161 18.50 -2.01 2.23
N ASP A 162 17.39 -2.00 2.96
CA ASP A 162 17.09 -0.88 3.87
C ASP A 162 17.69 -1.11 5.25
N LEU A 163 17.62 -2.35 5.76
CA LEU A 163 18.10 -2.69 7.10
C LEU A 163 19.60 -3.01 7.12
N PHE A 164 20.07 -3.81 6.16
CA PHE A 164 21.46 -4.29 6.14
C PHE A 164 22.34 -3.61 5.08
N ARG A 165 21.80 -2.66 4.28
CA ARG A 165 22.54 -1.91 3.24
C ARG A 165 23.42 -2.80 2.36
N ASN A 166 22.90 -3.96 2.00
CA ASN A 166 23.56 -4.99 1.20
C ASN A 166 24.91 -5.49 1.75
N LYS A 167 25.15 -5.35 3.06
CA LYS A 167 26.40 -5.79 3.71
C LYS A 167 26.38 -7.26 4.15
N LEU A 168 25.21 -7.90 4.16
CA LEU A 168 25.05 -9.31 4.49
C LEU A 168 24.75 -10.13 3.23
N PRO A 169 25.28 -11.37 3.12
CA PRO A 169 24.93 -12.23 2.00
C PRO A 169 23.46 -12.64 2.08
N LEU A 170 22.81 -12.69 0.92
CA LEU A 170 21.36 -12.92 0.76
C LEU A 170 20.84 -14.19 1.44
N ILE A 171 21.71 -15.19 1.65
CA ILE A 171 21.33 -16.44 2.31
C ILE A 171 20.85 -16.19 3.76
N TYR A 172 21.52 -15.32 4.52
CA TYR A 172 21.13 -15.03 5.90
C TYR A 172 19.84 -14.23 5.97
N ILE A 173 19.61 -13.34 4.99
CA ILE A 173 18.39 -12.56 4.90
C ILE A 173 17.20 -13.47 4.58
N ARG A 174 17.36 -14.42 3.64
CA ARG A 174 16.32 -15.42 3.34
C ARG A 174 15.99 -16.30 4.54
N VAL A 175 17.01 -16.78 5.26
CA VAL A 175 16.80 -17.55 6.51
C VAL A 175 16.08 -16.69 7.56
N GLY A 176 16.43 -15.41 7.69
CA GLY A 176 15.75 -14.47 8.57
C GLY A 176 14.26 -14.32 8.22
N VAL A 177 13.92 -14.18 6.94
CA VAL A 177 12.51 -14.11 6.48
C VAL A 177 11.76 -15.41 6.80
N VAL A 178 12.37 -16.58 6.60
CA VAL A 178 11.77 -17.87 6.98
C VAL A 178 11.51 -17.94 8.48
N LEU A 179 12.45 -17.49 9.31
CA LEU A 179 12.26 -17.43 10.77
C LEU A 179 11.13 -16.47 11.16
N CYS A 180 10.96 -15.35 10.46
CA CYS A 180 9.85 -14.42 10.66
C CYS A 180 8.48 -15.01 10.28
N ILE A 181 8.42 -15.99 9.36
CA ILE A 181 7.15 -16.64 8.99
C ILE A 181 6.60 -17.50 10.14
N ILE A 182 7.45 -18.10 10.97
CA ILE A 182 7.02 -18.97 12.09
C ILE A 182 6.06 -18.24 13.05
N PRO A 183 6.39 -17.07 13.63
CA PRO A 183 5.46 -16.35 14.51
C PRO A 183 4.21 -15.86 13.76
N VAL A 184 4.32 -15.52 12.48
CA VAL A 184 3.16 -15.12 11.66
C VAL A 184 2.15 -16.27 11.55
N VAL A 185 2.62 -17.51 11.34
CA VAL A 185 1.75 -18.69 11.32
C VAL A 185 1.07 -18.91 12.69
N VAL A 186 1.80 -18.72 13.80
CA VAL A 186 1.22 -18.84 15.15
C VAL A 186 0.12 -17.80 15.39
N VAL A 187 0.34 -16.56 14.96
CA VAL A 187 -0.68 -15.49 15.06
C VAL A 187 -1.88 -15.80 14.17
N ALA A 188 -1.66 -16.29 12.95
CA ALA A 188 -2.73 -16.66 12.02
C ALA A 188 -3.62 -17.78 12.59
N LEU A 189 -3.06 -18.75 13.31
CA LEU A 189 -3.81 -19.83 13.96
C LEU A 189 -4.66 -19.36 15.16
N LYS A 190 -4.28 -18.25 15.80
CA LYS A 190 -4.98 -17.70 16.97
C LYS A 190 -5.94 -16.57 16.62
N SER A 191 -5.86 -15.98 15.43
CA SER A 191 -6.65 -14.81 15.09
C SER A 191 -8.08 -15.18 14.72
N PRO A 192 -9.10 -14.61 15.40
CA PRO A 192 -10.50 -14.86 15.09
C PRO A 192 -10.97 -14.15 13.81
N SER A 193 -10.27 -13.12 13.33
CA SER A 193 -10.68 -12.43 12.11
C SER A 193 -9.50 -11.92 11.27
N VAL A 194 -9.52 -12.29 9.98
CA VAL A 194 -8.51 -11.85 9.00
C VAL A 194 -8.70 -10.38 8.67
N LEU A 195 -9.95 -9.92 8.58
CA LEU A 195 -10.29 -8.54 8.25
C LEU A 195 -9.72 -7.54 9.27
N GLN A 196 -9.77 -7.86 10.56
CA GLN A 196 -9.23 -6.98 11.61
C GLN A 196 -7.71 -6.82 11.50
N ILE A 197 -6.98 -7.90 11.20
CA ILE A 197 -5.53 -7.82 10.99
C ILE A 197 -5.20 -6.86 9.85
N PHE A 198 -5.93 -6.96 8.73
CA PHE A 198 -5.74 -6.03 7.61
C PHE A 198 -6.06 -4.59 8.00
N LEU A 199 -7.16 -4.35 8.71
CA LEU A 199 -7.56 -3.01 9.13
C LEU A 199 -6.54 -2.36 10.08
N ILE A 200 -5.90 -3.14 10.94
CA ILE A 200 -4.81 -2.62 11.79
C ILE A 200 -3.64 -2.13 10.91
N SER A 201 -3.25 -2.92 9.90
CA SER A 201 -2.21 -2.52 8.95
C SER A 201 -2.62 -1.29 8.13
N ASP A 202 -3.88 -1.22 7.72
CA ASP A 202 -4.42 -0.11 6.94
C ASP A 202 -4.48 1.18 7.77
N LEU A 203 -4.82 1.08 9.06
CA LEU A 203 -4.85 2.22 9.98
C LEU A 203 -3.44 2.82 10.18
N VAL A 204 -2.43 1.96 10.34
CA VAL A 204 -1.02 2.37 10.44
C VAL A 204 -0.55 3.02 9.13
N SER A 205 -0.97 2.48 7.99
CA SER A 205 -0.66 3.07 6.68
C SER A 205 -1.34 4.43 6.51
N ALA A 206 -2.61 4.54 6.91
CA ALA A 206 -3.40 5.76 6.84
C ALA A 206 -2.85 6.88 7.74
N SER A 207 -2.19 6.56 8.85
CA SER A 207 -1.56 7.56 9.71
C SER A 207 -0.25 8.11 9.15
N ALA A 208 0.56 7.27 8.48
CA ALA A 208 1.91 7.64 8.06
C ALA A 208 1.98 8.21 6.63
N ILE A 209 1.22 7.63 5.70
CA ILE A 209 1.36 7.91 4.26
C ILE A 209 1.01 9.34 3.85
N PRO A 210 -0.06 9.97 4.36
CA PRO A 210 -0.39 11.34 3.96
C PRO A 210 0.76 12.33 4.26
N VAL A 211 1.44 12.15 5.40
CA VAL A 211 2.59 12.95 5.80
C VAL A 211 3.83 12.62 4.96
N LEU A 212 4.02 11.34 4.63
CA LEU A 212 5.09 10.89 3.73
C LEU A 212 4.96 11.52 2.33
N ILE A 213 3.76 11.55 1.75
CA ILE A 213 3.49 12.11 0.42
C ILE A 213 3.86 13.61 0.36
N LEU A 214 3.57 14.36 1.42
CA LEU A 214 4.03 15.75 1.50
C LEU A 214 5.57 15.86 1.50
N GLY A 215 6.26 14.97 2.21
CA GLY A 215 7.72 14.93 2.23
C GLY A 215 8.34 14.56 0.85
N LEU A 216 7.63 13.78 0.05
CA LEU A 216 8.05 13.42 -1.31
C LEU A 216 7.85 14.57 -2.32
N TRP A 217 7.01 15.56 -2.01
CA TRP A 217 6.75 16.68 -2.91
C TRP A 217 7.97 17.60 -3.04
N ASP A 218 8.47 17.79 -4.26
CA ASP A 218 9.62 18.67 -4.57
C ASP A 218 9.48 20.12 -4.07
N LYS A 219 8.24 20.59 -3.85
CA LYS A 219 7.97 21.93 -3.33
C LYS A 219 8.11 22.03 -1.81
N CYS A 220 8.07 20.92 -1.09
CA CYS A 220 8.14 20.83 0.37
C CYS A 220 9.56 20.50 0.85
N TYR A 221 10.56 21.22 0.36
CA TYR A 221 11.98 20.99 0.68
C TYR A 221 12.36 21.22 2.15
N PHE A 222 11.47 21.83 2.93
CA PHE A 222 11.63 22.03 4.36
C PHE A 222 11.24 20.81 5.20
N TRP A 223 10.48 19.89 4.62
CA TRP A 223 10.01 18.67 5.28
C TRP A 223 11.18 17.68 5.40
N LYS A 224 11.45 17.18 6.60
CA LYS A 224 12.47 16.15 6.84
C LYS A 224 11.79 14.85 7.30
N GLY A 225 12.58 13.79 7.41
CA GLY A 225 12.10 12.50 7.92
C GLY A 225 11.57 12.58 9.37
N PHE A 226 12.00 13.57 10.15
CA PHE A 226 11.53 13.76 11.52
C PHE A 226 10.02 14.07 11.57
N GLU A 227 9.55 14.98 10.72
CA GLU A 227 8.13 15.35 10.63
C GLU A 227 7.27 14.18 10.15
N VAL A 228 7.81 13.31 9.30
CA VAL A 228 7.14 12.09 8.84
C VAL A 228 6.98 11.08 9.98
N ILE A 229 8.03 10.86 10.79
CA ILE A 229 7.97 9.95 11.94
C ILE A 229 7.02 10.52 13.01
N ALA A 230 7.14 11.81 13.34
CA ALA A 230 6.28 12.47 14.32
C ALA A 230 4.81 12.49 13.86
N GLY A 231 4.56 12.70 12.57
CA GLY A 231 3.23 12.61 11.98
C GLY A 231 2.66 11.19 12.01
N GLY A 232 3.43 10.17 11.61
CA GLY A 232 2.96 8.78 11.63
C GLY A 232 2.59 8.29 13.04
N LEU A 233 3.46 8.56 14.03
CA LEU A 233 3.19 8.25 15.44
C LEU A 233 2.04 9.11 16.00
N GLY A 234 2.00 10.38 15.62
CA GLY A 234 0.94 11.31 16.00
C GLY A 234 -0.42 10.91 15.47
N GLY A 235 -0.51 10.35 14.26
CA GLY A 235 -1.76 9.84 13.70
C GLY A 235 -2.29 8.63 14.46
N ILE A 236 -1.42 7.68 14.85
CA ILE A 236 -1.82 6.56 15.72
C ILE A 236 -2.30 7.09 17.09
N LEU A 237 -1.58 8.05 17.66
CA LEU A 237 -1.97 8.69 18.91
C LEU A 237 -3.30 9.45 18.79
N SER A 238 -3.58 10.08 17.66
CA SER A 238 -4.86 10.72 17.40
C SER A 238 -6.02 9.74 17.35
N VAL A 239 -5.82 8.54 16.82
CA VAL A 239 -6.84 7.47 16.89
C VAL A 239 -7.07 7.07 18.35
N PHE A 240 -6.01 6.92 19.14
CA PHE A 240 -6.13 6.66 20.57
C PHE A 240 -6.93 7.76 21.27
N ILE A 241 -6.56 9.03 21.08
CA ILE A 241 -7.24 10.18 21.69
C ILE A 241 -8.72 10.21 21.28
N PHE A 242 -9.01 10.06 19.99
CA PHE A 242 -10.37 9.98 19.48
C PHE A 242 -11.15 8.85 20.16
N GLY A 243 -10.58 7.65 20.23
CA GLY A 243 -11.19 6.50 20.90
C GLY A 243 -11.43 6.74 22.39
N THR A 244 -10.47 7.37 23.10
CA THR A 244 -10.64 7.70 24.52
C THR A 244 -11.75 8.71 24.77
N ILE A 245 -11.95 9.67 23.85
CA ILE A 245 -13.01 10.68 23.95
C ILE A 245 -14.37 10.05 23.59
N TYR A 246 -14.41 9.22 22.54
CA TYR A 246 -15.64 8.60 22.05
C TYR A 246 -16.21 7.58 23.05
N TYR A 247 -15.34 6.75 23.63
CA TYR A 247 -15.73 5.70 24.57
C TYR A 247 -15.61 6.11 26.06
N GLY A 248 -15.02 7.27 26.35
CA GLY A 248 -14.81 7.76 27.73
C GLY A 248 -13.79 6.97 28.54
N SER A 249 -13.07 6.01 27.95
CA SER A 249 -12.11 5.14 28.61
C SER A 249 -10.83 4.95 27.79
N ALA A 250 -9.68 5.04 28.46
CA ALA A 250 -8.37 4.80 27.85
C ALA A 250 -8.20 3.37 27.34
N TYR A 251 -8.82 2.40 28.02
CA TYR A 251 -8.77 0.99 27.62
C TYR A 251 -9.52 0.76 26.30
N GLU A 252 -10.72 1.33 26.17
CA GLU A 252 -11.53 1.21 24.96
C GLU A 252 -10.94 2.00 23.78
N GLY A 253 -10.30 3.14 24.05
CA GLY A 253 -9.51 3.85 23.02
C GLY A 253 -8.34 3.03 22.48
N GLY A 254 -7.66 2.24 23.32
CA GLY A 254 -6.63 1.30 22.88
C GLY A 254 -7.19 0.17 22.02
N ARG A 255 -8.37 -0.36 22.40
CA ARG A 255 -9.09 -1.38 21.62
C ARG A 255 -9.57 -0.86 20.27
N LEU A 256 -9.83 0.44 20.15
CA LEU A 256 -10.19 1.08 18.88
C LEU A 256 -9.02 1.13 17.88
N ILE A 257 -7.78 1.32 18.34
CA ILE A 257 -6.59 1.23 17.48
C ILE A 257 -6.52 -0.16 16.82
N LEU A 258 -6.92 -1.19 17.57
CA LEU A 258 -6.96 -2.57 17.10
C LEU A 258 -8.25 -2.90 16.32
N LEU A 259 -9.16 -1.95 16.15
CA LEU A 259 -10.50 -2.15 15.59
C LEU A 259 -11.16 -3.44 16.14
N GLU A 260 -11.08 -3.70 17.44
CA GLU A 260 -11.63 -4.92 18.05
C GLU A 260 -13.14 -5.07 17.88
N ASN A 261 -13.86 -3.95 17.77
CA ASN A 261 -15.29 -3.95 17.52
C ASN A 261 -15.63 -4.30 16.05
N GLY A 262 -14.62 -4.44 15.19
CA GLY A 262 -14.77 -4.76 13.77
C GLY A 262 -15.13 -3.56 12.89
N LEU A 263 -15.13 -3.80 11.58
CA LEU A 263 -15.47 -2.80 10.55
C LEU A 263 -16.97 -2.58 10.40
N TYR A 264 -17.76 -3.60 10.74
CA TYR A 264 -19.21 -3.64 10.51
C TYR A 264 -20.01 -3.36 11.78
N ALA A 265 -19.38 -2.85 12.83
CA ALA A 265 -20.12 -2.32 13.97
C ALA A 265 -21.00 -1.15 13.48
N GLU A 266 -22.23 -1.06 13.98
CA GLU A 266 -23.16 0.05 13.66
C GLU A 266 -22.78 1.37 14.36
N ASP A 267 -21.48 1.59 14.57
CA ASP A 267 -20.93 2.71 15.33
C ASP A 267 -20.06 3.62 14.45
N TRP A 268 -19.93 4.88 14.84
CA TRP A 268 -19.05 5.86 14.18
C TRP A 268 -17.56 5.68 14.53
N SER A 269 -17.23 4.66 15.31
CA SER A 269 -15.89 4.44 15.85
C SER A 269 -14.86 4.09 14.78
N ALA A 270 -15.18 3.15 13.88
CA ALA A 270 -14.31 2.75 12.78
C ALA A 270 -14.10 3.91 11.79
N PHE A 271 -15.19 4.59 11.41
CA PHE A 271 -15.11 5.79 10.56
C PHE A 271 -14.25 6.88 11.21
N GLY A 272 -14.50 7.18 12.48
CA GLY A 272 -13.75 8.18 13.22
C GLY A 272 -12.26 7.84 13.34
N ALA A 273 -11.90 6.57 13.51
CA ALA A 273 -10.51 6.12 13.52
C ALA A 273 -9.81 6.40 12.16
N PHE A 274 -10.45 6.06 11.05
CA PHE A 274 -9.89 6.29 9.71
C PHE A 274 -9.86 7.77 9.28
N VAL A 275 -10.63 8.64 9.92
CA VAL A 275 -10.52 10.11 9.76
C VAL A 275 -9.46 10.68 10.70
N ALA A 276 -9.42 10.24 11.95
CA ALA A 276 -8.50 10.72 12.97
C ALA A 276 -7.04 10.36 12.66
N ALA A 277 -6.78 9.19 12.06
CA ALA A 277 -5.44 8.77 11.67
C ALA A 277 -4.73 9.75 10.71
N PRO A 278 -5.27 10.06 9.51
CA PRO A 278 -4.63 10.97 8.57
C PRO A 278 -4.64 12.42 9.06
N VAL A 279 -5.76 12.90 9.62
CA VAL A 279 -5.89 14.28 10.09
C VAL A 279 -4.97 14.54 11.28
N GLY A 280 -4.97 13.62 12.24
CA GLY A 280 -4.07 13.62 13.38
C GLY A 280 -2.62 13.60 12.95
N GLY A 281 -2.28 12.73 12.00
CA GLY A 281 -0.92 12.65 11.48
C GLY A 281 -0.44 13.97 10.87
N PHE A 282 -1.29 14.66 10.10
CA PHE A 282 -0.98 15.99 9.59
C PHE A 282 -0.80 17.04 10.69
N ILE A 283 -1.70 17.08 11.68
CA ILE A 283 -1.62 18.04 12.78
C ILE A 283 -0.31 17.85 13.56
N PHE A 284 0.01 16.61 13.94
CA PHE A 284 1.26 16.33 14.65
C PHE A 284 2.50 16.61 13.80
N ALA A 285 2.45 16.35 12.49
CA ALA A 285 3.53 16.72 11.58
C ALA A 285 3.73 18.24 11.50
N LEU A 286 2.66 19.03 11.47
CA LEU A 286 2.72 20.49 11.49
C LEU A 286 3.25 21.03 12.84
N ILE A 287 2.85 20.41 13.95
CA ILE A 287 3.39 20.75 15.27
C ILE A 287 4.88 20.44 15.34
N ALA A 288 5.32 19.28 14.84
CA ALA A 288 6.73 18.89 14.77
C ALA A 288 7.54 19.83 13.86
N PHE A 289 6.95 20.25 12.74
CA PHE A 289 7.55 21.23 11.84
C PHE A 289 7.73 22.60 12.53
N GLY A 290 6.67 23.08 13.19
CA GLY A 290 6.67 24.34 13.93
C GLY A 290 7.67 24.33 15.09
N SER A 291 7.73 23.24 15.87
CA SER A 291 8.66 23.11 16.99
C SER A 291 10.11 23.07 16.52
N ARG A 292 10.40 22.39 15.40
CA ARG A 292 11.73 22.37 14.79
C ARG A 292 12.16 23.76 14.30
N ILE A 293 11.27 24.48 13.63
CA ILE A 293 11.53 25.85 13.17
C ILE A 293 11.77 26.78 14.35
N ALA A 294 10.93 26.71 15.39
CA ALA A 294 11.08 27.50 16.60
C ALA A 294 12.43 27.21 17.28
N TYR A 295 12.81 25.95 17.39
CA TYR A 295 14.11 25.55 17.94
C TYR A 295 15.29 26.11 17.13
N GLN A 296 15.25 26.00 15.79
CA GLN A 296 16.28 26.57 14.92
C GLN A 296 16.34 28.09 14.98
N PHE A 297 15.19 28.76 15.13
CA PHE A 297 15.11 30.21 15.29
C PHE A 297 15.71 30.66 16.63
N VAL A 298 15.41 29.97 17.73
CA VAL A 298 15.97 30.26 19.06
C VAL A 298 17.49 30.08 19.06
N ILE A 299 17.99 28.98 18.48
CA ILE A 299 19.44 28.75 18.38
C ILE A 299 20.13 29.77 17.48
N ALA A 300 19.54 30.11 16.34
CA ALA A 300 20.10 31.13 15.44
C ALA A 300 20.19 32.50 16.14
N LYS A 301 19.18 32.85 16.95
CA LYS A 301 19.15 34.08 17.74
C LYS A 301 20.17 34.09 18.88
N ILE A 302 20.41 32.94 19.51
CA ILE A 302 21.43 32.79 20.57
C ILE A 302 22.86 32.79 20.00
N GLN A 303 23.07 32.17 18.84
CA GLN A 303 24.39 32.02 18.22
C GLN A 303 24.76 33.14 17.24
N GLY A 304 23.86 34.11 16.98
CA GLY A 304 24.08 35.19 16.03
C GLY A 304 24.24 34.72 14.57
N ARG A 305 23.74 33.53 14.22
CA ARG A 305 23.85 32.93 12.87
C ARG A 305 22.62 33.26 12.04
N ARG A 306 22.77 33.25 10.71
CA ARG A 306 21.65 33.42 9.77
C ARG A 306 20.69 32.24 9.88
N PHE A 307 19.40 32.52 9.75
CA PHE A 307 18.34 31.51 9.80
C PHE A 307 18.21 30.81 8.45
N ASP A 308 18.87 29.66 8.31
CA ASP A 308 18.99 28.91 7.05
C ASP A 308 17.92 27.80 6.91
N ALA A 309 16.92 27.76 7.81
CA ALA A 309 15.92 26.69 7.87
C ALA A 309 15.05 26.59 6.60
N PHE A 310 14.93 27.71 5.88
CA PHE A 310 14.20 27.79 4.62
C PHE A 310 15.11 27.87 3.37
N ASP A 311 16.39 27.58 3.48
CA ASP A 311 17.24 27.54 2.29
C ASP A 311 17.10 26.21 1.56
N LYS A 312 16.98 26.29 0.23
CA LYS A 312 16.98 25.09 -0.62
C LYS A 312 18.32 24.38 -0.44
N PRO A 313 18.35 23.06 -0.19
CA PRO A 313 19.61 22.34 -0.12
C PRO A 313 20.33 22.49 -1.46
N ILE A 314 21.52 23.08 -1.43
CA ILE A 314 22.40 23.17 -2.59
C ILE A 314 22.71 21.74 -3.01
N LYS A 315 22.24 21.32 -4.19
CA LYS A 315 22.66 20.04 -4.78
C LYS A 315 24.15 20.15 -5.06
N LEU A 316 24.98 19.54 -4.20
CA LEU A 316 26.37 19.30 -4.52
C LEU A 316 26.38 18.41 -5.77
N VAL A 317 26.64 19.02 -6.93
CA VAL A 317 27.01 18.28 -8.13
C VAL A 317 28.30 17.56 -7.77
N ARG A 318 28.17 16.29 -7.37
CA ARG A 318 29.31 15.41 -7.24
C ARG A 318 29.78 15.19 -8.67
N ARG A 319 30.71 16.02 -9.13
CA ARG A 319 31.44 15.81 -10.38
C ARG A 319 32.05 14.43 -10.25
N SER A 320 31.48 13.43 -10.91
CA SER A 320 32.08 12.10 -10.93
C SER A 320 33.42 12.29 -11.64
N SER A 321 34.50 12.15 -10.90
CA SER A 321 35.86 12.15 -11.41
C SER A 321 36.17 10.86 -12.19
N GLU A 322 35.21 10.39 -12.99
CA GLU A 322 35.30 9.28 -13.92
C GLU A 322 34.75 9.68 -15.31
N GLU A 323 35.04 10.90 -15.75
CA GLU A 323 35.25 11.12 -17.19
C GLU A 323 36.64 10.56 -17.55
N ARG A 324 36.78 9.23 -17.54
CA ARG A 324 37.72 8.61 -18.48
C ARG A 324 37.06 8.73 -19.84
N VAL A 325 37.36 9.83 -20.51
CA VAL A 325 37.15 10.03 -21.93
C VAL A 325 37.71 8.80 -22.64
N PHE A 326 36.85 7.84 -23.00
CA PHE A 326 37.21 6.77 -23.90
C PHE A 326 37.33 7.40 -25.29
N ARG A 327 38.52 7.91 -25.59
CA ARG A 327 38.88 8.33 -26.93
C ARG A 327 39.10 7.03 -27.72
N PRO A 328 38.28 6.68 -28.72
CA PRO A 328 38.65 5.60 -29.62
C PRO A 328 39.94 6.04 -30.32
N GLN A 329 41.03 5.29 -30.12
CA GLN A 329 42.24 5.47 -30.92
C GLN A 329 41.90 5.05 -32.35
N VAL A 330 41.67 6.03 -33.22
CA VAL A 330 41.72 5.84 -34.67
C VAL A 330 43.21 5.90 -35.04
N PRO A 331 43.82 4.84 -35.62
CA PRO A 331 45.23 4.88 -35.96
C PRO A 331 45.44 5.73 -37.21
N GLY A 332 46.29 6.76 -37.09
CA GLY A 332 46.91 7.46 -38.21
C GLY A 332 46.27 8.78 -38.60
N LEU A 333 47.09 9.83 -38.52
CA LEU A 333 47.22 11.01 -39.40
C LEU A 333 47.45 12.30 -38.58
N ASP A 334 48.74 12.56 -38.38
CA ASP A 334 49.51 13.82 -38.48
C ASP A 334 48.84 15.17 -38.14
N GLU A 335 49.61 15.95 -37.37
CA GLU A 335 49.38 17.35 -36.98
C GLU A 335 49.21 18.29 -38.18
N GLU A 336 48.14 19.10 -38.20
CA GLU A 336 48.23 20.53 -38.57
C GLU A 336 46.90 21.31 -38.33
N ASN A 337 47.03 22.50 -37.74
CA ASN A 337 46.18 23.70 -37.88
C ASN A 337 44.77 23.82 -37.21
N GLY A 338 44.66 24.78 -36.27
CA GLY A 338 43.70 25.90 -36.40
C GLY A 338 42.40 25.95 -35.56
N LYS A 339 42.45 26.71 -34.43
CA LYS A 339 41.36 27.46 -33.72
C LYS A 339 40.20 26.70 -33.01
N PRO A 340 39.68 27.24 -31.88
CA PRO A 340 38.56 26.63 -31.13
C PRO A 340 37.21 27.12 -31.66
N GLY A 341 36.32 26.19 -31.99
CA GLY A 341 34.90 26.45 -32.28
C GLY A 341 34.02 25.96 -31.14
N ASP A 342 33.31 26.89 -30.50
CA ASP A 342 32.23 26.61 -29.55
C ASP A 342 31.11 25.79 -30.22
N THR A 343 30.74 24.67 -29.59
CA THR A 343 29.43 24.05 -29.81
C THR A 343 28.82 23.67 -28.45
N PRO A 344 27.61 24.15 -28.12
CA PRO A 344 27.01 23.88 -26.82
C PRO A 344 26.40 22.48 -26.80
N THR A 345 26.93 21.60 -25.95
CA THR A 345 26.28 20.33 -25.61
C THR A 345 25.15 20.59 -24.62
N ALA A 346 23.92 20.40 -25.08
CA ALA A 346 22.72 20.44 -24.24
C ALA A 346 22.74 19.27 -23.24
N VAL A 347 22.89 19.57 -21.96
CA VAL A 347 22.73 18.60 -20.87
C VAL A 347 21.25 18.54 -20.48
N VAL A 348 20.59 17.44 -20.82
CA VAL A 348 19.25 17.10 -20.31
C VAL A 348 19.44 16.58 -18.88
N GLU A 349 19.13 17.41 -17.89
CA GLU A 349 19.32 17.10 -16.47
C GLU A 349 18.24 16.13 -15.94
N GLY A 350 18.68 14.97 -15.45
CA GLY A 350 17.84 13.86 -15.02
C GLY A 350 17.08 14.10 -13.71
N ARG A 351 15.76 13.92 -13.79
CA ARG A 351 14.77 13.90 -12.70
C ARG A 351 14.92 12.70 -11.74
N GLU A 352 15.83 11.78 -12.04
CA GLU A 352 15.88 10.43 -11.44
C GLU A 352 16.70 10.31 -10.15
N ALA A 353 17.63 11.22 -9.88
CA ALA A 353 18.59 11.05 -8.78
C ALA A 353 17.99 11.17 -7.36
N LYS A 354 16.75 11.63 -7.22
CA LYS A 354 16.08 11.79 -5.92
C LYS A 354 15.50 10.47 -5.38
N TRP A 355 15.18 9.53 -6.26
CA TRP A 355 14.49 8.28 -5.91
C TRP A 355 15.40 7.26 -5.21
N TRP A 356 16.70 7.28 -5.52
CA TRP A 356 17.67 6.29 -5.04
C TRP A 356 18.12 6.44 -3.58
N LYS A 357 17.80 7.54 -2.90
CA LYS A 357 18.36 7.83 -1.56
C LYS A 357 17.45 7.49 -0.39
N LEU A 358 16.25 7.01 -0.65
CA LEU A 358 15.23 6.73 0.37
C LEU A 358 14.77 5.26 0.40
N TRP A 359 15.31 4.43 -0.49
CA TRP A 359 15.10 2.99 -0.52
C TRP A 359 16.47 2.32 -0.36
#